data_AF-A0A848XBR6-F1
#
_entry.id   AF-A0A848XBR6-F1
#
_cell.length_a   1.000
_cell.length_b   1.000
_cell.length_c   1.000
_cell.angle_alpha   90.00
_cell.angle_beta   90.00
_cell.angle_gamma   90.00
#
_symmetry.space_group_name_H-M   'P 1'
#
loop_
_entity.id
_entity.type
_entity.pdbx_description
1 polymer ?
#
loop_
_entity_poly.entity_id
_entity_poly.type
_entity_poly.pdbx_seq_one_letter_code
_entity_poly.pdbx_strand_id
1 'polypeptide(L)'
;MNSFVRRGIYPLGTVTLSTGFPFGLFRKERDVEIRGEIVVWPRTDRPVREPTPGVGRIPRVGVSSAGSSGARGEYRSLRAYRIGDDSRDIHWKSSARLREPVLRQYERDGAETRWICLDTRGEPGDAAEVAIEVAASLAAAAVAQHRPFGLVAGSDVLEAGDGAGHLERALDLLARVDFDPSDPPPSPSVSPDACILVGIVVRGGYGDCLAVGPDAVYTEAVT
;
A
#
# COMPACT_ATOMS: atom_id res chain seq x y z
N MET A 1 14.32 20.75 16.00
CA MET A 1 13.89 20.07 14.76
C MET A 1 13.43 18.69 15.19
N ASN A 2 12.13 18.43 15.17
CA ASN A 2 11.59 17.16 15.66
C ASN A 2 11.81 16.11 14.57
N SER A 3 12.83 15.28 14.73
CA SER A 3 13.12 14.15 13.85
C SER A 3 12.81 12.88 14.63
N PHE A 4 11.93 12.04 14.09
CA PHE A 4 11.68 10.70 14.60
C PHE A 4 12.72 9.75 13.98
N VAL A 5 13.38 8.95 14.82
CA VAL A 5 14.49 8.07 14.39
C VAL A 5 13.98 6.76 13.82
N ARG A 6 12.80 6.29 14.27
CA ARG A 6 12.17 5.05 13.82
C ARG A 6 10.72 5.27 13.41
N ARG A 7 10.24 4.45 12.49
CA ARG A 7 8.80 4.32 12.20
C ARG A 7 8.06 3.86 13.45
N GLY A 8 6.76 4.10 13.49
CA GLY A 8 5.93 3.66 14.62
C GLY A 8 4.87 4.67 15.01
N ILE A 9 4.14 4.30 16.05
CA ILE A 9 3.10 5.13 16.66
C ILE A 9 3.72 5.89 17.84
N TYR A 10 3.65 7.20 17.81
CA TYR A 10 4.09 8.06 18.90
C TYR A 10 2.89 8.72 19.58
N PRO A 11 2.65 8.49 20.88
CA PRO A 11 1.53 9.09 21.56
C PRO A 11 1.70 10.61 21.61
N LEU A 12 0.67 11.33 21.18
CA LEU A 12 0.53 12.76 21.43
C LEU A 12 -0.20 12.92 22.76
N GLY A 13 0.49 13.48 23.75
CA GLY A 13 -0.09 13.80 25.05
C GLY A 13 -0.33 15.29 25.25
N THR A 14 0.68 16.12 24.98
CA THR A 14 0.61 17.56 25.24
C THR A 14 1.31 18.33 24.13
N VAL A 15 0.63 19.37 23.63
CA VAL A 15 1.20 20.31 22.66
C VAL A 15 1.30 21.68 23.31
N THR A 16 2.50 22.25 23.28
CA THR A 16 2.74 23.62 23.76
C THR A 16 2.40 24.61 22.65
N LEU A 17 1.33 25.38 22.83
CA LEU A 17 0.97 26.49 21.95
C LEU A 17 1.72 27.74 22.39
N SER A 18 2.54 28.30 21.51
CA SER A 18 3.24 29.57 21.77
C SER A 18 2.77 30.67 20.82
N THR A 19 2.45 31.85 21.34
CA THR A 19 2.12 33.04 20.53
C THR A 19 2.87 34.27 21.01
N GLY A 20 3.39 35.05 20.06
CA GLY A 20 3.92 36.40 20.29
C GLY A 20 2.95 37.52 19.91
N PHE A 21 1.72 37.18 19.51
CA PHE A 21 0.78 38.13 18.93
C PHE A 21 0.29 39.18 19.97
N PRO A 22 0.08 40.47 19.57
CA PRO A 22 0.24 41.03 18.22
C PRO A 22 1.59 41.69 17.93
N PHE A 23 2.39 42.04 18.95
CA PHE A 23 3.60 42.86 18.77
C PHE A 23 4.92 42.09 18.91
N GLY A 24 4.89 40.79 19.21
CA GLY A 24 6.09 39.97 19.38
C GLY A 24 6.93 40.26 20.62
N LEU A 25 6.50 41.21 21.47
CA LEU A 25 7.28 41.68 22.62
C LEU A 25 7.38 40.65 23.76
N PHE A 26 6.41 39.75 23.87
CA PHE A 26 6.37 38.68 24.87
C PHE A 26 5.85 37.40 24.23
N ARG A 27 6.46 36.26 24.56
CA ARG A 27 6.01 34.93 24.16
C ARG A 27 5.12 34.37 25.27
N LYS A 28 3.85 34.12 24.96
CA LYS A 28 2.94 33.39 25.85
C LYS A 28 2.88 31.95 25.40
N GLU A 29 3.02 31.03 26.35
CA GLU A 29 2.91 29.60 26.11
C GLU A 29 1.76 29.02 26.93
N ARG A 30 1.05 28.06 26.33
CA ARG A 30 0.04 27.28 27.03
C ARG A 30 0.14 25.84 26.57
N ASP A 31 0.25 24.94 27.52
CA ASP A 31 0.14 23.52 27.27
C ASP A 31 -1.34 23.14 27.09
N VAL A 32 -1.61 22.45 25.99
CA VAL A 32 -2.92 21.89 25.68
C VAL A 32 -2.78 20.39 25.63
N GLU A 33 -3.57 19.70 26.46
CA GLU A 33 -3.70 18.25 26.38
C GLU A 33 -4.47 17.91 25.11
N ILE A 34 -3.82 17.15 24.22
CA ILE A 34 -4.42 16.64 23.00
C ILE A 34 -4.23 15.14 23.05
N ARG A 35 -5.31 14.38 22.94
CA ARG A 35 -5.25 12.92 22.81
C ARG A 35 -5.18 12.58 21.34
N GLY A 36 -4.06 12.02 20.91
CA GLY A 36 -3.86 11.58 19.55
C GLY A 36 -2.60 10.74 19.41
N GLU A 37 -2.26 10.40 18.18
CA GLU A 37 -1.04 9.69 17.84
C GLU A 37 -0.41 10.33 16.60
N ILE A 38 0.92 10.34 16.54
CA ILE A 38 1.67 10.59 15.31
C ILE A 38 2.07 9.23 14.77
N VAL A 39 1.61 8.91 13.57
CA VAL A 39 2.07 7.74 12.83
C VAL A 39 3.25 8.18 11.97
N VAL A 40 4.41 7.58 12.21
CA VAL A 40 5.61 7.77 11.38
C VAL A 40 5.71 6.60 10.42
N TRP A 41 5.48 6.87 9.15
CA TRP A 41 5.54 5.85 8.09
C TRP A 41 6.96 5.34 7.83
N PRO A 42 7.10 4.09 7.36
CA PRO A 42 8.37 3.60 6.85
C PRO A 42 8.81 4.38 5.61
N ARG A 43 10.12 4.35 5.35
CA ARG A 43 10.68 4.92 4.13
C ARG A 43 10.26 4.11 2.90
N THR A 44 9.99 4.82 1.81
CA THR A 44 9.55 4.25 0.52
C THR A 44 10.58 4.44 -0.60
N ASP A 45 11.75 5.02 -0.30
CA ASP A 45 12.79 5.38 -1.25
C ASP A 45 13.89 4.32 -1.36
N ARG A 46 13.70 3.14 -0.77
CA ARG A 46 14.72 2.09 -0.83
C ARG A 46 14.79 1.52 -2.25
N PRO A 47 15.98 1.44 -2.86
CA PRO A 47 16.11 0.85 -4.19
C PRO A 47 15.83 -0.66 -4.12
N VAL A 48 14.67 -1.07 -4.60
CA VAL A 48 14.29 -2.47 -4.76
C VAL A 48 14.37 -2.81 -6.24
N ARG A 49 15.20 -3.80 -6.60
CA ARG A 49 15.12 -4.41 -7.93
C ARG A 49 14.00 -5.42 -7.91
N GLU A 50 12.93 -5.10 -8.59
CA GLU A 50 11.80 -6.01 -8.77
C GLU A 50 12.24 -7.21 -9.64
N PRO A 51 11.91 -8.45 -9.25
CA PRO A 51 12.07 -9.58 -10.14
C PRO A 51 11.25 -9.29 -11.40
N THR A 52 11.93 -9.28 -12.54
CA THR A 52 11.24 -9.14 -13.83
C THR A 52 10.40 -10.41 -14.02
N PRO A 53 9.09 -10.32 -14.30
CA PRO A 53 8.32 -11.50 -14.65
C PRO A 53 9.02 -12.18 -15.82
N GLY A 54 9.56 -13.37 -15.61
CA GLY A 54 10.32 -14.08 -16.64
C GLY A 54 9.54 -14.12 -17.95
N VAL A 55 10.22 -13.82 -19.05
CA VAL A 55 9.71 -13.93 -20.42
C VAL A 55 9.18 -15.36 -20.62
N GLY A 56 7.88 -15.56 -20.38
CA GLY A 56 7.27 -16.90 -20.34
C GLY A 56 6.21 -17.12 -19.25
N ARG A 57 6.12 -16.28 -18.21
CA ARG A 57 4.94 -16.29 -17.32
C ARG A 57 3.79 -15.60 -18.06
N ILE A 58 2.87 -16.42 -18.58
CA ILE A 58 1.57 -15.93 -19.09
C ILE A 58 0.93 -15.11 -17.97
N PRO A 59 0.48 -13.88 -18.24
CA PRO A 59 -0.31 -13.09 -17.30
C PRO A 59 -1.49 -13.92 -16.82
N ARG A 60 -1.37 -14.48 -15.61
CA ARG A 60 -2.55 -15.07 -14.97
C ARG A 60 -3.33 -13.88 -14.49
N VAL A 61 -4.36 -13.55 -15.27
CA VAL A 61 -5.47 -12.68 -14.87
C VAL A 61 -6.03 -13.26 -13.58
N GLY A 62 -5.44 -12.87 -12.45
CA GLY A 62 -6.00 -13.10 -11.13
C GLY A 62 -7.35 -12.42 -11.15
N VAL A 63 -8.39 -13.18 -10.77
CA VAL A 63 -9.76 -12.69 -10.67
C VAL A 63 -9.71 -11.38 -9.90
N SER A 64 -9.81 -10.27 -10.64
CA SER A 64 -9.91 -8.94 -10.07
C SER A 64 -11.10 -9.01 -9.13
N SER A 65 -10.86 -8.89 -7.83
CA SER A 65 -11.91 -8.84 -6.84
C SER A 65 -12.84 -7.70 -7.25
N ALA A 66 -14.05 -8.09 -7.62
CA ALA A 66 -15.12 -7.17 -8.00
C ALA A 66 -15.44 -6.34 -6.76
N GLY A 67 -14.90 -5.12 -6.69
CA GLY A 67 -15.14 -4.27 -5.51
C GLY A 67 -14.44 -2.92 -5.42
N SER A 68 -13.43 -2.62 -6.24
CA SER A 68 -12.77 -1.30 -6.16
C SER A 68 -13.44 -0.27 -7.08
N SER A 69 -14.49 0.35 -6.59
CA SER A 69 -15.01 1.64 -7.08
C SER A 69 -14.00 2.75 -6.79
N GLY A 70 -13.20 3.15 -7.78
CA GLY A 70 -12.27 4.28 -7.57
C GLY A 70 -11.34 4.68 -8.71
N ALA A 71 -10.85 3.75 -9.54
CA ALA A 71 -9.91 4.11 -10.61
C ALA A 71 -10.62 4.43 -11.93
N ARG A 72 -10.64 5.72 -12.29
CA ARG A 72 -11.19 6.23 -13.55
C ARG A 72 -10.15 6.06 -14.66
N GLY A 73 -10.20 4.93 -15.36
CA GLY A 73 -9.35 4.65 -16.53
C GLY A 73 -9.67 5.53 -17.75
N GLU A 74 -9.06 5.23 -18.90
CA GLU A 74 -9.33 5.93 -20.16
C GLU A 74 -10.68 5.52 -20.79
N TYR A 75 -11.30 6.46 -21.52
CA TYR A 75 -12.65 6.35 -22.08
C TYR A 75 -12.65 5.47 -23.35
N ARG A 76 -13.30 4.30 -23.34
CA ARG A 76 -13.37 3.44 -24.52
C ARG A 76 -14.77 3.19 -25.08
N SER A 77 -15.80 2.96 -24.26
CA SER A 77 -17.14 2.65 -24.80
C SER A 77 -18.30 3.15 -23.95
N LEU A 78 -19.40 3.42 -24.66
CA LEU A 78 -20.70 3.78 -24.15
C LEU A 78 -21.52 2.50 -23.98
N ARG A 79 -22.00 2.20 -22.77
CA ARG A 79 -22.90 1.06 -22.50
C ARG A 79 -24.24 1.54 -21.96
N ALA A 80 -25.33 0.90 -22.38
CA ALA A 80 -26.66 1.15 -21.83
C ALA A 80 -26.72 0.90 -20.31
N TYR A 81 -27.33 1.84 -19.60
CA TYR A 81 -27.57 1.78 -18.16
C TYR A 81 -28.39 0.56 -17.77
N ARG A 82 -27.96 -0.16 -16.73
CA ARG A 82 -28.75 -1.22 -16.09
C ARG A 82 -29.16 -0.79 -14.69
N ILE A 83 -30.31 -1.31 -14.27
CA ILE A 83 -30.84 -1.07 -12.92
C ILE A 83 -29.83 -1.61 -11.91
N GLY A 84 -29.29 -0.72 -11.07
CA GLY A 84 -28.21 -1.00 -10.11
C GLY A 84 -26.90 -0.28 -10.39
N ASP A 85 -26.73 0.31 -11.58
CA ASP A 85 -25.55 1.11 -11.91
C ASP A 85 -25.61 2.52 -11.25
N ASP A 86 -24.46 3.08 -10.87
CA ASP A 86 -24.36 4.40 -10.25
C ASP A 86 -24.75 5.51 -11.24
N SER A 87 -25.72 6.34 -10.85
CA SER A 87 -26.21 7.45 -11.66
C SER A 87 -25.18 8.57 -11.87
N ARG A 88 -24.11 8.61 -11.07
CA ARG A 88 -22.99 9.56 -11.20
C ARG A 88 -22.13 9.30 -12.44
N ASP A 89 -22.18 8.08 -12.98
CA ASP A 89 -21.37 7.65 -14.12
C ASP A 89 -22.09 7.83 -15.48
N ILE A 90 -23.29 8.43 -15.46
CA ILE A 90 -24.07 8.70 -16.66
C ILE A 90 -23.37 9.78 -17.51
N HIS A 91 -23.07 9.43 -18.77
CA HIS A 91 -22.58 10.40 -19.75
C HIS A 91 -23.76 11.23 -20.27
N TRP A 92 -24.15 12.29 -19.55
CA TRP A 92 -25.35 13.09 -19.88
C TRP A 92 -25.41 13.57 -21.33
N LYS A 93 -24.29 14.02 -21.91
CA LYS A 93 -24.23 14.48 -23.31
C LYS A 93 -24.49 13.37 -24.34
N SER A 94 -24.16 12.12 -24.03
CA SER A 94 -24.37 10.98 -24.94
C SER A 94 -25.75 10.37 -24.69
N SER A 95 -26.19 10.34 -23.43
CA SER A 95 -27.54 9.92 -23.04
C SER A 95 -28.61 10.80 -23.67
N ALA A 96 -28.39 12.12 -23.71
CA ALA A 96 -29.30 13.07 -24.37
C ALA A 96 -29.38 12.86 -25.90
N ARG A 97 -28.30 12.40 -26.53
CA ARG A 97 -28.27 12.12 -27.99
C ARG A 97 -28.91 10.79 -28.35
N LEU A 98 -28.71 9.76 -27.52
CA LEU A 98 -29.20 8.40 -27.76
C LEU A 98 -30.62 8.16 -27.20
N ARG A 99 -31.16 9.10 -26.40
CA ARG A 99 -32.45 9.00 -25.69
C ARG A 99 -32.56 7.80 -24.72
N GLU A 100 -31.43 7.22 -24.36
CA GLU A 100 -31.28 6.17 -23.35
C GLU A 100 -30.15 6.58 -22.40
N PRO A 101 -30.21 6.25 -21.09
CA PRO A 101 -29.11 6.53 -20.18
C PRO A 101 -27.93 5.62 -20.51
N VAL A 102 -26.76 6.22 -20.68
CA VAL A 102 -25.54 5.52 -21.10
C VAL A 102 -24.41 5.82 -20.13
N LEU A 103 -23.75 4.78 -19.66
CA LEU A 103 -22.62 4.83 -18.73
C LEU A 103 -21.29 4.90 -19.48
N ARG A 104 -20.33 5.60 -18.88
CA ARG A 104 -18.92 5.57 -19.29
C ARG A 104 -18.32 4.27 -18.76
N GLN A 105 -18.02 3.32 -19.65
CA GLN A 105 -17.28 2.14 -19.24
C GLN A 105 -15.78 2.44 -19.33
N TYR A 106 -15.11 2.43 -18.18
CA TYR A 106 -13.66 2.52 -18.07
C TYR A 106 -13.09 1.12 -18.24
N GLU A 107 -12.23 0.92 -19.24
CA GLU A 107 -11.41 -0.29 -19.29
C GLU A 107 -10.28 -0.08 -18.27
N ARG A 108 -10.24 -0.91 -17.23
CA ARG A 108 -9.01 -1.05 -16.46
C ARG A 108 -8.05 -1.73 -17.42
N ASP A 109 -6.95 -1.06 -17.78
CA ASP A 109 -5.79 -1.77 -18.31
C ASP A 109 -5.55 -2.97 -17.41
N GLY A 110 -5.39 -4.15 -18.01
CA GLY A 110 -5.17 -5.43 -17.31
C GLY A 110 -3.82 -5.47 -16.61
N ALA A 111 -3.45 -4.41 -15.91
CA ALA A 111 -2.32 -4.36 -15.02
C ALA A 111 -2.49 -5.45 -13.97
N GLU A 112 -1.64 -6.46 -14.05
CA GLU A 112 -1.59 -7.54 -13.07
C GLU A 112 -1.49 -6.95 -11.67
N THR A 113 -2.44 -7.33 -10.82
CA THR A 113 -2.46 -6.95 -9.41
C THR A 113 -1.25 -7.57 -8.72
N ARG A 114 -0.45 -6.73 -8.05
CA ARG A 114 0.71 -7.19 -7.29
C ARG A 114 0.34 -7.55 -5.87
N TRP A 115 0.77 -8.71 -5.40
CA TRP A 115 0.60 -9.08 -3.99
C TRP A 115 1.94 -9.07 -3.29
N ILE A 116 2.03 -8.28 -2.23
CA ILE A 116 3.22 -8.14 -1.39
C ILE A 116 2.91 -8.88 -0.08
N CYS A 117 3.73 -9.87 0.28
CA CYS A 117 3.61 -10.61 1.52
C CYS A 117 4.84 -10.36 2.38
N LEU A 118 4.68 -9.65 3.48
CA LEU A 118 5.70 -9.43 4.48
C LEU A 118 5.65 -10.56 5.51
N ASP A 119 6.74 -11.34 5.58
CA ASP A 119 6.97 -12.31 6.63
C ASP A 119 7.48 -11.59 7.88
N THR A 120 6.60 -11.44 8.87
CA THR A 120 6.91 -10.78 10.15
C THR A 120 7.60 -11.72 11.15
N ARG A 121 7.84 -12.98 10.77
CA ARG A 121 8.55 -13.95 11.60
C ARG A 121 10.03 -13.64 11.66
N GLY A 122 10.47 -13.13 12.79
CA GLY A 122 11.87 -12.92 13.06
C GLY A 122 12.09 -12.08 14.30
N GLU A 123 13.35 -11.96 14.69
CA GLU A 123 13.71 -11.06 15.77
C GLU A 123 13.55 -9.59 15.32
N PRO A 124 13.00 -8.72 16.18
CA PRO A 124 12.97 -7.29 15.89
C PRO A 124 14.40 -6.76 15.80
N GLY A 125 14.64 -5.86 14.85
CA GLY A 125 15.97 -5.29 14.60
C GLY A 125 16.06 -4.64 13.23
N ASP A 126 17.27 -4.27 12.84
CA ASP A 126 17.50 -3.51 11.61
C ASP A 126 17.07 -4.30 10.35
N ALA A 127 17.22 -5.63 10.34
CA ALA A 127 16.72 -6.46 9.24
C ALA A 127 15.19 -6.46 9.11
N ALA A 128 14.46 -6.39 10.24
CA ALA A 128 13.00 -6.26 10.25
C ALA A 128 12.56 -4.89 9.69
N GLU A 129 13.22 -3.81 10.14
CA GLU A 129 13.01 -2.46 9.62
C GLU A 129 13.20 -2.40 8.10
N VAL A 130 14.27 -3.05 7.62
CA VAL A 130 14.59 -3.10 6.19
C VAL A 130 13.53 -3.87 5.41
N ALA A 131 13.05 -5.02 5.92
CA ALA A 131 11.98 -5.77 5.28
C ALA A 131 10.70 -4.94 5.12
N ILE A 132 10.38 -4.13 6.14
CA ILE A 132 9.24 -3.21 6.11
C ILE A 132 9.46 -2.08 5.10
N GLU A 133 10.65 -1.47 5.05
CA GLU A 133 10.98 -0.46 4.05
C GLU A 133 10.96 -1.04 2.62
N VAL A 134 11.36 -2.29 2.42
CA VAL A 134 11.26 -2.99 1.13
C VAL A 134 9.79 -3.17 0.73
N ALA A 135 8.94 -3.65 1.64
CA ALA A 135 7.50 -3.79 1.39
C ALA A 135 6.84 -2.42 1.08
N ALA A 136 7.20 -1.38 1.81
CA ALA A 136 6.72 -0.01 1.59
C ALA A 136 7.16 0.54 0.22
N SER A 137 8.43 0.29 -0.16
CA SER A 137 8.98 0.72 -1.45
C SER A 137 8.32 -0.02 -2.62
N LEU A 138 8.01 -1.31 -2.47
CA LEU A 138 7.24 -2.07 -3.48
C LEU A 138 5.81 -1.53 -3.64
N ALA A 139 5.13 -1.19 -2.55
CA ALA A 139 3.81 -0.59 -2.59
C ALA A 139 3.83 0.78 -3.29
N ALA A 140 4.83 1.62 -2.97
CA ALA A 140 5.02 2.92 -3.62
C ALA A 140 5.33 2.77 -5.12
N ALA A 141 6.16 1.80 -5.49
CA ALA A 141 6.46 1.48 -6.89
C ALA A 141 5.21 1.01 -7.65
N ALA A 142 4.35 0.18 -7.05
CA ALA A 142 3.11 -0.25 -7.66
C ALA A 142 2.17 0.94 -7.97
N VAL A 143 2.04 1.90 -7.05
CA VAL A 143 1.25 3.13 -7.28
C VAL A 143 1.88 4.00 -8.37
N ALA A 144 3.20 4.17 -8.36
CA ALA A 144 3.90 4.92 -9.41
C ALA A 144 3.73 4.29 -10.81
N GLN A 145 3.57 2.97 -10.87
CA GLN A 145 3.30 2.21 -12.09
C GLN A 145 1.81 2.13 -12.45
N HIS A 146 0.91 2.77 -11.67
CA HIS A 146 -0.55 2.66 -11.81
C HIS A 146 -1.08 1.22 -11.76
N ARG A 147 -0.40 0.35 -10.98
CA ARG A 147 -0.78 -1.06 -10.83
C ARG A 147 -1.52 -1.25 -9.50
N PRO A 148 -2.66 -1.96 -9.49
CA PRO A 148 -3.28 -2.38 -8.24
C PRO A 148 -2.32 -3.26 -7.43
N PHE A 149 -2.35 -3.12 -6.11
CA PHE A 149 -1.60 -3.99 -5.22
C PHE A 149 -2.37 -4.37 -3.95
N GLY A 150 -2.10 -5.57 -3.44
CA GLY A 150 -2.49 -6.02 -2.11
C GLY A 150 -1.25 -6.17 -1.22
N LEU A 151 -1.44 -6.04 0.09
CA LEU A 151 -0.37 -6.19 1.08
C LEU A 151 -0.84 -7.14 2.18
N VAL A 152 0.02 -8.05 2.59
CA VAL A 152 -0.18 -8.93 3.74
C VAL A 152 1.01 -8.76 4.66
N ALA A 153 0.79 -8.55 5.95
CA ALA A 153 1.84 -8.55 6.96
C ALA A 153 1.38 -9.40 8.15
N GLY A 154 1.99 -10.57 8.33
CA GLY A 154 1.50 -11.56 9.29
C GLY A 154 0.04 -11.93 9.03
N SER A 155 -0.85 -11.66 9.99
CA SER A 155 -2.30 -11.90 9.85
C SER A 155 -3.08 -10.76 9.20
N ASP A 156 -2.50 -9.56 9.08
CA ASP A 156 -3.20 -8.41 8.54
C ASP A 156 -3.19 -8.43 7.01
N VAL A 157 -4.38 -8.37 6.43
CA VAL A 157 -4.58 -8.40 4.97
C VAL A 157 -5.20 -7.09 4.51
N LEU A 158 -4.47 -6.39 3.66
CA LEU A 158 -4.94 -5.27 2.87
C LEU A 158 -5.23 -5.75 1.45
N GLU A 159 -6.52 -5.92 1.16
CA GLU A 159 -7.00 -6.34 -0.15
C GLU A 159 -6.54 -5.42 -1.28
N ALA A 160 -6.52 -5.97 -2.49
CA ALA A 160 -6.06 -5.26 -3.68
C ALA A 160 -6.80 -3.92 -3.89
N GLY A 161 -6.02 -2.86 -4.04
CA GLY A 161 -6.50 -1.52 -4.31
C GLY A 161 -5.47 -0.71 -5.09
N ASP A 162 -5.79 0.54 -5.38
CA ASP A 162 -4.95 1.43 -6.18
C ASP A 162 -4.98 2.88 -5.67
N GLY A 163 -4.02 3.68 -6.13
CA GLY A 163 -3.94 5.11 -5.84
C GLY A 163 -3.31 5.49 -4.50
N ALA A 164 -3.22 6.79 -4.26
CA ALA A 164 -2.52 7.36 -3.10
C ALA A 164 -3.17 6.98 -1.77
N GLY A 165 -4.50 7.06 -1.65
CA GLY A 165 -5.18 6.67 -0.41
C GLY A 165 -5.00 5.18 -0.07
N HIS A 166 -4.82 4.32 -1.06
CA HIS A 166 -4.49 2.91 -0.82
C HIS A 166 -3.06 2.73 -0.29
N LEU A 167 -2.11 3.50 -0.83
CA LEU A 167 -0.74 3.55 -0.32
C LEU A 167 -0.69 4.06 1.13
N GLU A 168 -1.42 5.11 1.46
CA GLU A 168 -1.48 5.64 2.84
C GLU A 168 -1.94 4.56 3.83
N ARG A 169 -2.99 3.79 3.49
CA ARG A 169 -3.45 2.66 4.31
C ARG A 169 -2.40 1.55 4.45
N ALA A 170 -1.67 1.27 3.38
CA ALA A 170 -0.57 0.30 3.40
C ALA A 170 0.57 0.77 4.31
N LEU A 171 0.94 2.06 4.24
CA LEU A 171 1.97 2.65 5.07
C LEU A 171 1.55 2.76 6.54
N ASP A 172 0.28 3.06 6.80
CA ASP A 172 -0.30 3.00 8.15
C ASP A 172 -0.21 1.59 8.72
N LEU A 173 -0.57 0.56 7.94
CA LEU A 173 -0.45 -0.83 8.37
C LEU A 173 1.02 -1.17 8.68
N LEU A 174 1.94 -0.88 7.77
CA LEU A 174 3.38 -1.14 7.94
C LEU A 174 4.02 -0.34 9.08
N ALA A 175 3.50 0.84 9.41
CA ALA A 175 3.95 1.63 10.55
C ALA A 175 3.58 0.99 11.90
N ARG A 176 2.57 0.12 11.94
CA ARG A 176 2.08 -0.56 13.15
C ARG A 176 2.56 -2.00 13.29
N VAL A 177 3.12 -2.57 12.23
CA VAL A 177 3.64 -3.94 12.23
C VAL A 177 4.95 -4.01 13.02
N ASP A 178 4.97 -4.94 13.95
CA ASP A 178 6.14 -5.42 14.66
C ASP A 178 6.49 -6.84 14.19
N PHE A 179 7.74 -7.25 14.42
CA PHE A 179 8.21 -8.59 14.10
C PHE A 179 8.27 -9.43 15.37
N ASP A 180 7.67 -10.61 15.34
CA ASP A 180 7.74 -11.58 16.41
C ASP A 180 8.09 -12.98 15.84
N PRO A 181 9.05 -13.72 16.41
CA PRO A 181 9.36 -15.09 15.96
C PRO A 181 8.17 -16.06 16.01
N SER A 182 7.17 -15.78 16.84
CA SER A 182 5.95 -16.58 17.02
C SER A 182 4.81 -16.21 16.07
N ASP A 183 5.01 -15.18 15.22
CA ASP A 183 3.99 -14.74 14.28
C ASP A 183 3.60 -15.85 13.28
N PRO A 184 2.32 -15.88 12.86
CA PRO A 184 1.90 -16.77 11.79
C PRO A 184 2.53 -16.36 10.44
N PRO A 185 2.72 -17.32 9.52
CA PRO A 185 3.09 -16.99 8.15
C PRO A 185 2.03 -16.11 7.48
N PRO A 186 2.44 -15.22 6.54
CA PRO A 186 1.50 -14.37 5.84
C PRO A 186 0.51 -15.20 5.03
N SER A 187 -0.78 -14.96 5.25
CA SER A 187 -1.88 -15.74 4.64
C SER A 187 -2.64 -14.90 3.62
N PRO A 188 -2.18 -14.82 2.36
CA PRO A 188 -2.86 -14.06 1.32
C PRO A 188 -4.20 -14.66 0.91
N SER A 189 -5.10 -13.82 0.41
CA SER A 189 -6.37 -14.25 -0.21
C SER A 189 -6.18 -14.85 -1.62
N VAL A 190 -4.96 -14.76 -2.17
CA VAL A 190 -4.55 -15.34 -3.45
C VAL A 190 -3.54 -16.47 -3.28
N SER A 191 -3.30 -17.23 -4.36
CA SER A 191 -2.26 -18.27 -4.35
C SER A 191 -0.90 -17.68 -4.00
N PRO A 192 -0.14 -18.26 -3.05
CA PRO A 192 1.20 -17.79 -2.68
C PRO A 192 2.17 -17.62 -3.87
N ASP A 193 2.03 -18.41 -4.94
CA ASP A 193 2.82 -18.31 -6.17
C ASP A 193 2.63 -16.99 -6.95
N ALA A 194 1.57 -16.24 -6.65
CA ALA A 194 1.29 -14.93 -7.24
C ALA A 194 1.80 -13.77 -6.37
N CYS A 195 2.39 -14.07 -5.22
CA CYS A 195 2.86 -13.10 -4.26
C CYS A 195 4.39 -12.96 -4.29
N ILE A 196 4.85 -11.76 -4.00
CA ILE A 196 6.24 -11.46 -3.67
C ILE A 196 6.39 -11.57 -2.15
N LEU A 197 7.15 -12.54 -1.67
CA LEU A 197 7.49 -12.67 -0.25
C LEU A 197 8.66 -11.75 0.08
N VAL A 198 8.51 -10.94 1.12
CA VAL A 198 9.55 -10.08 1.69
C VAL A 198 9.79 -10.54 3.12
N GLY A 199 11.02 -10.84 3.49
CA GLY A 199 11.32 -11.27 4.85
C GLY A 199 12.80 -11.34 5.16
N ILE A 200 13.11 -11.48 6.45
CA ILE A 200 14.49 -11.66 6.94
C ILE A 200 15.03 -13.02 6.48
N VAL A 201 14.20 -14.06 6.63
CA VAL A 201 14.51 -15.41 6.16
C VAL A 201 13.48 -15.78 5.11
N VAL A 202 13.92 -15.94 3.87
CA VAL A 202 13.04 -16.45 2.81
C VAL A 202 12.74 -17.91 3.07
N ARG A 203 11.46 -18.22 3.23
CA ARG A 203 10.93 -19.58 3.31
C ARG A 203 10.18 -19.84 2.02
N GLY A 204 10.47 -20.97 1.36
CA GLY A 204 9.86 -21.31 0.07
C GLY A 204 8.33 -21.43 0.11
N GLY A 205 7.72 -21.51 -1.07
CA GLY A 205 6.26 -21.60 -1.22
C GLY A 205 5.59 -20.31 -1.70
N TYR A 206 6.36 -19.33 -2.17
CA TYR A 206 5.88 -18.09 -2.80
C TYR A 206 6.53 -17.93 -4.18
N GLY A 207 5.91 -17.11 -5.04
CA GLY A 207 6.33 -16.97 -6.44
C GLY A 207 7.69 -16.33 -6.62
N ASP A 208 7.88 -15.17 -6.00
CA ASP A 208 9.14 -14.43 -5.99
C ASP A 208 9.49 -14.09 -4.53
N CYS A 209 10.77 -14.12 -4.17
CA CYS A 209 11.19 -13.93 -2.79
C CYS A 209 12.35 -12.93 -2.67
N LEU A 210 12.20 -11.95 -1.77
CA LEU A 210 13.21 -10.96 -1.45
C LEU A 210 13.71 -11.18 -0.02
N ALA A 211 14.96 -11.65 0.10
CA ALA A 211 15.61 -11.83 1.39
C ALA A 211 16.30 -10.55 1.83
N VAL A 212 16.13 -10.20 3.10
CA VAL A 212 16.87 -9.12 3.74
C VAL A 212 18.05 -9.69 4.52
N GLY A 213 19.27 -9.39 4.08
CA GLY A 213 20.50 -9.82 4.75
C GLY A 213 20.79 -9.07 6.05
N PRO A 214 21.71 -9.61 6.88
CA PRO A 214 22.11 -9.01 8.16
C PRO A 214 22.74 -7.61 8.02
N ASP A 215 23.33 -7.29 6.86
CA ASP A 215 23.88 -5.97 6.54
C ASP A 215 22.84 -4.99 5.97
N ALA A 216 21.54 -5.26 6.13
CA ALA A 216 20.45 -4.45 5.56
C ALA A 216 20.48 -4.36 4.02
N VAL A 217 21.17 -5.29 3.36
CA VAL A 217 21.24 -5.44 1.89
C VAL A 217 20.24 -6.52 1.46
N TYR A 218 19.36 -6.16 0.52
CA TYR A 218 18.44 -7.12 -0.11
C TYR A 218 19.18 -7.96 -1.15
N THR A 219 18.95 -9.28 -1.15
CA THR A 219 19.43 -10.21 -2.18
C THR A 219 18.24 -10.98 -2.76
N GLU A 220 18.21 -11.15 -4.07
CA GLU A 220 17.23 -11.97 -4.77
C GLU A 220 17.46 -13.44 -4.43
N ALA A 221 16.45 -14.10 -3.86
CA ALA A 221 16.52 -15.54 -3.61
C ALA A 221 16.14 -16.27 -4.89
N VAL A 222 17.14 -16.66 -5.68
CA VAL A 222 16.94 -17.54 -6.84
C VAL A 222 16.43 -18.89 -6.32
N THR A 223 15.20 -19.24 -6.70
CA THR A 223 14.60 -20.57 -6.44
C THR A 223 15.16 -21.60 -7.40
#